data_AF-A0A7C5FSY0-F1
#
_entry.id   AF-A0A7C5FSY0-F1
#
_cell.length_a   1.000
_cell.length_b   1.000
_cell.length_c   1.000
_cell.angle_alpha   90.00
_cell.angle_beta   90.00
_cell.angle_gamma   90.00
#
_symmetry.space_group_name_H-M   'P 1'
#
loop_
_entity.id
_entity.type
_entity.pdbx_description
1 polymer ?
#
loop_
_entity_poly.entity_id
_entity_poly.type
_entity_poly.pdbx_seq_one_letter_code
_entity_poly.pdbx_strand_id
1 'polypeptide(L)'
;VNDLGGYTLCKDNTLDLLQGQFYTLPSAKERLAIPPSIQILMELLVKLQDPEIEPEDLANTINQDVSLSYKLLRLINSAFFGLPREVNSTKQAIVMLGHNKIKTWASLLSLSGVDDKPVELRIVAMTRARMCELLAKYYKGQAEMFFATGLFSTLDALMDRPLENLVEKLPLSPELKEALLNKSGAAGHALQDVLNYEKGDWVAIDASPIPAEVLSRVYLDAIHWAKELNTQLQD
;
A
#
# COMPACT_ATOMS: atom_id res chain seq x y z
N VAL A 1 6.98 1.00 -21.71
CA VAL A 1 8.02 0.12 -21.16
C VAL A 1 7.43 -0.71 -20.04
N ASN A 2 7.03 -1.94 -20.33
CA ASN A 2 6.22 -2.77 -19.43
C ASN A 2 7.02 -3.93 -18.80
N ASP A 3 8.33 -3.96 -19.01
CA ASP A 3 9.25 -4.94 -18.44
C ASP A 3 10.62 -4.30 -18.15
N LEU A 4 11.45 -4.98 -17.35
CA LEU A 4 12.77 -4.50 -16.96
C LEU A 4 13.79 -4.47 -18.11
N GLY A 5 13.65 -5.36 -19.09
CA GLY A 5 14.55 -5.43 -20.25
C GLY A 5 14.40 -4.20 -21.13
N GLY A 6 13.16 -3.85 -21.46
CA GLY A 6 12.79 -2.63 -22.17
C GLY A 6 13.21 -1.38 -21.40
N TYR A 7 13.10 -1.37 -20.06
CA TYR A 7 13.57 -0.24 -19.26
C TYR A 7 15.09 -0.07 -19.33
N THR A 8 15.83 -1.16 -19.21
CA THR A 8 17.29 -1.13 -19.31
C THR A 8 17.73 -0.63 -20.69
N LEU A 9 17.12 -1.15 -21.76
CA LEU A 9 17.36 -0.69 -23.13
C LEU A 9 17.08 0.82 -23.27
N CYS A 10 15.93 1.29 -22.76
CA CYS A 10 15.58 2.69 -22.81
C CYS A 10 16.54 3.58 -22.01
N LYS A 11 17.01 3.12 -20.84
CA LYS A 11 17.94 3.85 -19.98
C LYS A 11 19.33 4.00 -20.60
N ASP A 12 19.74 3.04 -21.42
CA ASP A 12 21.02 3.07 -22.15
C ASP A 12 20.98 4.02 -23.37
N ASN A 13 19.82 4.62 -23.67
CA ASN A 13 19.61 5.57 -24.74
C ASN A 13 19.25 6.96 -24.20
N THR A 14 19.48 8.01 -25.00
CA THR A 14 19.14 9.40 -24.63
C THR A 14 17.65 9.64 -24.86
N LEU A 15 16.82 9.27 -23.89
CA LEU A 15 15.37 9.48 -23.90
C LEU A 15 14.97 10.47 -22.80
N ASP A 16 14.15 11.46 -23.15
CA ASP A 16 13.72 12.49 -22.19
C ASP A 16 12.65 11.98 -21.22
N LEU A 17 11.78 11.07 -21.68
CA LEU A 17 10.64 10.56 -20.93
C LEU A 17 10.41 9.08 -21.20
N LEU A 18 10.02 8.36 -20.15
CA LEU A 18 9.67 6.93 -20.20
C LEU A 18 8.32 6.71 -19.51
N GLN A 19 7.45 5.96 -20.15
CA GLN A 19 6.16 5.55 -19.60
C GLN A 19 6.06 4.02 -19.58
N GLY A 20 5.49 3.46 -18.53
CA GLY A 20 5.10 2.05 -18.43
C GLY A 20 5.25 1.49 -17.03
N GLN A 21 5.17 0.17 -16.87
CA GLN A 21 5.02 -0.51 -15.58
C GLN A 21 6.34 -0.97 -14.93
N PHE A 22 7.48 -0.62 -15.53
CA PHE A 22 8.80 -1.11 -15.09
C PHE A 22 9.12 -0.83 -13.61
N TYR A 23 8.59 0.25 -13.02
CA TYR A 23 8.84 0.61 -11.62
C TYR A 23 7.92 -0.09 -10.62
N THR A 24 6.89 -0.80 -11.10
CA THR A 24 6.00 -1.66 -10.28
C THR A 24 6.38 -3.14 -10.40
N LEU A 25 7.57 -3.46 -10.91
CA LEU A 25 8.10 -4.82 -10.98
C LEU A 25 9.27 -4.97 -10.01
N PRO A 26 9.46 -6.14 -9.37
CA PRO A 26 10.64 -6.42 -8.57
C PRO A 26 11.90 -6.31 -9.44
N SER A 27 12.98 -5.73 -8.94
CA SER A 27 14.24 -5.67 -9.68
C SER A 27 14.84 -7.07 -9.88
N ALA A 28 15.65 -7.24 -10.92
CA ALA A 28 16.32 -8.51 -11.21
C ALA A 28 17.36 -8.92 -10.14
N LYS A 29 17.72 -8.02 -9.21
CA LYS A 29 18.64 -8.32 -8.11
C LYS A 29 17.82 -8.70 -6.89
N GLU A 30 17.64 -10.00 -6.66
CA GLU A 30 17.03 -10.49 -5.42
C GLU A 30 17.84 -9.99 -4.21
N ARG A 31 17.21 -9.23 -3.32
CA ARG A 31 17.81 -8.90 -2.02
C ARG A 31 17.77 -10.15 -1.16
N LEU A 32 18.92 -10.63 -0.70
CA LEU A 32 19.03 -11.82 0.16
C LEU A 32 18.48 -11.58 1.58
N ALA A 33 18.56 -10.36 2.11
CA ALA A 33 18.10 -10.00 3.46
C ALA A 33 16.87 -9.10 3.46
N ILE A 34 15.95 -9.34 4.40
CA ILE A 34 14.78 -8.48 4.65
C ILE A 34 15.23 -7.29 5.53
N PRO A 35 15.05 -6.03 5.10
CA PRO A 35 15.43 -4.86 5.90
C PRO A 35 14.72 -4.84 7.27
N PRO A 36 15.34 -4.31 8.33
CA PRO A 36 14.73 -4.19 9.65
C PRO A 36 13.39 -3.43 9.66
N SER A 37 13.27 -2.35 8.87
CA SER A 37 12.01 -1.61 8.71
C SER A 37 10.87 -2.48 8.17
N ILE A 38 11.20 -3.48 7.36
CA ILE A 38 10.25 -4.46 6.85
C ILE A 38 9.95 -5.55 7.88
N GLN A 39 10.90 -5.93 8.73
CA GLN A 39 10.60 -6.84 9.85
C GLN A 39 9.58 -6.23 10.80
N ILE A 40 9.73 -4.93 11.09
CA ILE A 40 8.80 -4.17 11.92
C ILE A 40 7.45 -4.03 11.21
N LEU A 41 7.43 -3.79 9.90
CA LEU A 41 6.19 -3.86 9.10
C LEU A 41 5.50 -5.21 9.28
N MET A 42 6.23 -6.31 9.08
CA MET A 42 5.65 -7.65 9.20
C MET A 42 5.09 -7.90 10.59
N GLU A 43 5.83 -7.55 11.65
CA GLU A 43 5.37 -7.67 13.03
C GLU A 43 4.10 -6.84 13.29
N LEU A 44 4.08 -5.58 12.83
CA LEU A 44 2.90 -4.73 12.89
C LEU A 44 1.72 -5.41 12.21
N LEU A 45 1.90 -5.93 10.99
CA LEU A 45 0.84 -6.59 10.24
C LEU A 45 0.29 -7.85 10.92
N VAL A 46 1.14 -8.60 11.63
CA VAL A 46 0.69 -9.75 12.44
C VAL A 46 -0.19 -9.27 13.58
N LYS A 47 0.32 -8.31 14.38
CA LYS A 47 -0.38 -7.79 15.56
C LYS A 47 -1.69 -7.12 15.17
N LEU A 48 -1.71 -6.44 14.03
CA LEU A 48 -2.88 -5.82 13.44
C LEU A 48 -3.91 -6.82 12.93
N GLN A 49 -3.65 -8.13 12.87
CA GLN A 49 -4.72 -9.10 12.57
C GLN A 49 -5.50 -9.52 13.81
N ASP A 50 -4.96 -9.28 15.00
CA ASP A 50 -5.65 -9.55 16.25
C ASP A 50 -6.73 -8.47 16.48
N PRO A 51 -8.02 -8.83 16.54
CA PRO A 51 -9.08 -7.87 16.85
C PRO A 51 -8.96 -7.29 18.27
N GLU A 52 -8.28 -7.98 19.18
CA GLU A 52 -8.10 -7.59 20.58
C GLU A 52 -6.74 -6.91 20.85
N ILE A 53 -5.95 -6.55 19.82
CA ILE A 53 -4.64 -5.94 20.05
C ILE A 53 -4.75 -4.62 20.80
N GLU A 54 -3.97 -4.49 21.88
CA GLU A 54 -3.93 -3.25 22.65
C GLU A 54 -3.14 -2.16 21.90
N PRO A 55 -3.59 -0.90 21.91
CA PRO A 55 -2.86 0.23 21.32
C PRO A 55 -1.41 0.37 21.83
N GLU A 56 -1.15 -0.10 23.05
CA GLU A 56 0.18 -0.09 23.65
C GLU A 56 1.14 -1.08 22.99
N ASP A 57 0.67 -2.26 22.59
CA ASP A 57 1.50 -3.25 21.90
C ASP A 57 1.88 -2.77 20.49
N LEU A 58 0.96 -2.10 19.81
CA LEU A 58 1.24 -1.43 18.54
C LEU A 58 2.24 -0.28 18.74
N ALA A 59 2.05 0.55 19.76
CA ALA A 59 2.97 1.65 20.07
C ALA A 59 4.39 1.13 20.33
N ASN A 60 4.52 0.06 21.11
CA ASN A 60 5.79 -0.57 21.42
C ASN A 60 6.49 -1.09 20.17
N THR A 61 5.75 -1.67 19.24
CA THR A 61 6.28 -2.18 17.97
C THR A 61 6.76 -1.03 17.08
N ILE A 62 5.95 0.03 16.91
CA ILE A 62 6.33 1.23 16.14
C ILE A 62 7.57 1.89 16.76
N ASN A 63 7.64 1.97 18.10
CA ASN A 63 8.75 2.56 18.83
C ASN A 63 10.08 1.80 18.74
N GLN A 64 10.09 0.57 18.19
CA GLN A 64 11.34 -0.11 17.85
C GLN A 64 12.10 0.59 16.72
N ASP A 65 11.40 1.38 15.89
CA ASP A 65 11.99 2.20 14.84
C ASP A 65 11.64 3.68 15.06
N VAL A 66 12.67 4.45 15.46
CA VAL A 66 12.56 5.89 15.71
C VAL A 66 12.06 6.65 14.47
N SER A 67 12.40 6.19 13.26
CA SER A 67 11.92 6.77 12.01
C SER A 67 10.42 6.55 11.85
N LEU A 68 9.91 5.35 12.14
CA LEU A 68 8.47 5.07 12.07
C LEU A 68 7.68 5.83 13.13
N SER A 69 8.18 5.92 14.37
CA SER A 69 7.56 6.74 15.42
C SER A 69 7.50 8.21 15.03
N TYR A 70 8.59 8.77 14.52
CA TYR A 70 8.62 10.15 14.06
C TYR A 70 7.63 10.38 12.91
N LYS A 71 7.65 9.53 11.88
CA LYS A 71 6.74 9.64 10.74
C LYS A 71 5.27 9.51 11.16
N LEU A 72 4.93 8.63 12.12
CA LEU A 72 3.57 8.53 12.66
C LEU A 72 3.13 9.82 13.34
N LEU A 73 3.96 10.37 14.24
CA LEU A 73 3.63 11.60 14.96
C LEU A 73 3.53 12.79 14.01
N ARG A 74 4.45 12.92 13.06
CA ARG A 74 4.43 13.97 12.04
C ARG A 74 3.18 13.88 11.17
N LEU A 75 2.84 12.67 10.73
CA LEU A 75 1.63 12.42 9.96
C LEU A 75 0.38 12.85 10.74
N ILE A 76 0.24 12.46 12.01
CA ILE A 76 -0.92 12.82 12.83
C ILE A 76 -1.01 14.32 13.11
N ASN A 77 0.13 14.99 13.26
CA ASN A 77 0.17 16.44 13.45
C ASN A 77 0.09 17.23 12.14
N SER A 78 -0.02 16.56 11.00
CA SER A 78 -0.10 17.21 9.70
C SER A 78 -1.46 17.89 9.47
N ALA A 79 -1.47 18.85 8.54
CA ALA A 79 -2.69 19.53 8.11
C ALA A 79 -3.76 18.55 7.59
N PHE A 80 -3.34 17.38 7.11
CA PHE A 80 -4.23 16.32 6.64
C PHE A 80 -5.20 15.81 7.72
N PHE A 81 -4.76 15.71 8.98
CA PHE A 81 -5.63 15.30 10.09
C PHE A 81 -6.31 16.49 10.78
N GLY A 82 -5.81 17.72 10.58
CA GLY A 82 -6.45 18.95 11.03
C GLY A 82 -6.70 19.01 12.53
N LEU A 83 -5.82 18.43 13.34
CA LEU A 83 -6.02 18.32 14.79
C LEU A 83 -5.82 19.67 15.50
N PRO A 84 -6.66 19.99 16.50
CA PRO A 84 -6.58 21.26 17.23
C PRO A 84 -5.43 21.30 18.27
N ARG A 85 -4.82 20.16 18.58
CA ARG A 85 -3.71 20.03 19.52
C ARG A 85 -2.69 19.02 19.00
N GLU A 86 -1.42 19.30 19.28
CA GLU A 86 -0.29 18.43 18.94
C GLU A 86 -0.33 17.12 19.74
N VAL A 87 -0.05 16.02 19.05
CA VAL A 87 0.05 14.66 19.59
C VAL A 87 1.53 14.32 19.77
N ASN A 88 1.91 13.95 20.99
CA ASN A 88 3.32 13.75 21.38
C ASN A 88 3.67 12.29 21.70
N SER A 89 2.72 11.37 21.57
CA SER A 89 2.88 9.96 21.92
C SER A 89 2.35 9.06 20.82
N THR A 90 3.11 8.03 20.44
CA THR A 90 2.67 7.03 19.46
C THR A 90 1.42 6.30 19.94
N LYS A 91 1.32 5.99 21.24
CA LYS A 91 0.09 5.43 21.84
C LYS A 91 -1.10 6.37 21.65
N GLN A 92 -0.92 7.66 21.92
CA GLN A 92 -1.98 8.66 21.72
C GLN A 92 -2.40 8.75 20.25
N ALA A 93 -1.44 8.76 19.32
CA ALA A 93 -1.70 8.72 17.89
C ALA A 93 -2.52 7.48 17.47
N ILE A 94 -2.16 6.31 17.98
CA ILE A 94 -2.86 5.04 17.70
C ILE A 94 -4.30 5.09 18.23
N VAL A 95 -4.50 5.55 19.47
CA VAL A 95 -5.84 5.69 20.06
C VAL A 95 -6.70 6.67 19.27
N MET A 96 -6.13 7.78 18.81
CA MET A 96 -6.86 8.79 18.02
C MET A 96 -7.21 8.31 16.61
N LEU A 97 -6.33 7.54 15.98
CA LEU A 97 -6.62 6.87 14.70
C LEU A 97 -7.71 5.81 14.84
N GLY A 98 -7.70 5.12 15.98
CA GLY A 98 -8.50 3.93 16.21
C GLY A 98 -7.90 2.69 15.54
N HIS A 99 -8.33 1.53 16.03
CA HIS A 99 -7.80 0.22 15.66
C HIS A 99 -7.77 -0.05 14.15
N ASN A 100 -8.81 0.38 13.44
CA ASN A 100 -8.93 0.07 12.01
C ASN A 100 -8.03 0.96 11.15
N LYS A 101 -7.89 2.24 11.49
CA LYS A 101 -7.06 3.16 10.71
C LYS A 101 -5.58 2.97 11.00
N ILE A 102 -5.19 2.59 12.22
CA ILE A 102 -3.78 2.32 12.50
C ILE A 102 -3.23 1.17 11.64
N LYS A 103 -4.06 0.18 11.25
CA LYS A 103 -3.62 -0.89 10.33
C LYS A 103 -3.11 -0.32 9.01
N THR A 104 -3.95 0.50 8.40
CA THR A 104 -3.66 1.23 7.16
C THR A 104 -2.41 2.10 7.31
N TRP A 105 -2.33 2.91 8.37
CA TRP A 105 -1.25 3.87 8.55
C TRP A 105 0.08 3.26 8.95
N ALA A 106 0.10 2.27 9.84
CA ALA A 106 1.31 1.51 10.17
C ALA A 106 1.88 0.81 8.94
N SER A 107 1.00 0.25 8.09
CA SER A 107 1.41 -0.38 6.83
C SER A 107 2.05 0.63 5.87
N LEU A 108 1.43 1.80 5.71
CA LEU A 108 1.94 2.89 4.87
C LEU A 108 3.28 3.45 5.38
N LEU A 109 3.38 3.72 6.67
CA LEU A 109 4.56 4.29 7.30
C LEU A 109 5.76 3.35 7.17
N SER A 110 5.55 2.05 7.35
CA SER A 110 6.65 1.09 7.22
C SER A 110 7.10 0.92 5.77
N LEU A 111 6.18 1.01 4.80
CA LEU A 111 6.53 1.03 3.37
C LEU A 111 7.28 2.31 2.96
N SER A 112 7.05 3.43 3.64
CA SER A 112 7.79 4.67 3.42
C SER A 112 9.26 4.62 3.90
N GLY A 113 9.64 3.60 4.68
CA GLY A 113 11.02 3.38 5.15
C GLY A 113 11.89 2.56 4.20
N VAL A 114 11.41 2.27 2.99
CA VAL A 114 12.22 1.64 1.93
C VAL A 114 12.91 2.76 1.14
N ASP A 115 14.07 3.20 1.64
CA ASP A 115 14.77 4.41 1.17
C ASP A 115 15.30 4.33 -0.28
N ASP A 116 15.33 3.15 -0.90
CA ASP A 116 15.92 2.89 -2.22
C ASP A 116 14.88 2.64 -3.33
N LYS A 117 13.62 3.07 -3.11
CA LYS A 117 12.53 2.89 -4.07
C LYS A 117 11.99 4.22 -4.61
N PRO A 118 11.60 4.29 -5.90
CA PRO A 118 11.02 5.48 -6.50
C PRO A 118 9.78 5.94 -5.71
N VAL A 119 9.59 7.26 -5.61
CA VAL A 119 8.42 7.83 -4.93
C VAL A 119 7.12 7.43 -5.64
N GLU A 120 7.19 7.25 -6.95
CA GLU A 120 6.09 6.82 -7.81
C GLU A 120 5.56 5.44 -7.40
N LEU A 121 6.43 4.53 -6.95
CA LEU A 121 6.00 3.21 -6.46
C LEU A 121 5.18 3.34 -5.17
N ARG A 122 5.56 4.25 -4.27
CA ARG A 122 4.77 4.53 -3.07
C ARG A 122 3.41 5.13 -3.42
N ILE A 123 3.38 6.07 -4.37
CA ILE A 123 2.12 6.68 -4.84
C ILE A 123 1.20 5.59 -5.43
N VAL A 124 1.72 4.70 -6.28
CA VAL A 124 0.94 3.57 -6.82
C VAL A 124 0.40 2.67 -5.71
N ALA A 125 1.24 2.28 -4.74
CA ALA A 125 0.81 1.46 -3.60
C ALA A 125 -0.36 2.12 -2.84
N MET A 126 -0.26 3.42 -2.58
CA MET A 126 -1.28 4.22 -1.90
C MET A 126 -2.56 4.37 -2.74
N THR A 127 -2.43 4.62 -4.04
CA THR A 127 -3.56 4.72 -4.96
C THR A 127 -4.31 3.39 -5.03
N ARG A 128 -3.62 2.26 -5.20
CA ARG A 128 -4.25 0.93 -5.23
C ARG A 128 -4.95 0.61 -3.92
N ALA A 129 -4.29 0.87 -2.78
CA ALA A 129 -4.88 0.66 -1.46
C ALA A 129 -6.18 1.46 -1.30
N ARG A 130 -6.15 2.77 -1.58
CA ARG A 130 -7.31 3.64 -1.46
C ARG A 130 -8.42 3.30 -2.46
N MET A 131 -8.06 2.96 -3.70
CA MET A 131 -9.03 2.57 -4.72
C MET A 131 -9.76 1.29 -4.31
N CYS A 132 -9.03 0.24 -3.88
CA CYS A 132 -9.64 -0.98 -3.37
C CYS A 132 -10.54 -0.69 -2.16
N GLU A 133 -10.08 0.09 -1.18
CA GLU A 133 -10.87 0.47 0.00
C GLU A 133 -12.22 1.11 -0.39
N LEU A 134 -12.20 2.06 -1.32
CA LEU A 134 -13.40 2.74 -1.81
C LEU A 134 -14.32 1.80 -2.61
N LEU A 135 -13.76 0.76 -3.24
CA LEU A 135 -14.52 -0.27 -3.96
C LEU A 135 -15.18 -1.30 -3.03
N ALA A 136 -14.75 -1.42 -1.77
CA ALA A 136 -15.27 -2.39 -0.82
C ALA A 136 -16.79 -2.34 -0.68
N LYS A 137 -17.38 -1.15 -0.67
CA LYS A 137 -18.84 -0.97 -0.57
C LYS A 137 -19.61 -1.56 -1.76
N TYR A 138 -19.02 -1.60 -2.95
CA TYR A 138 -19.65 -2.15 -4.15
C TYR A 138 -19.55 -3.67 -4.21
N TYR A 139 -18.42 -4.20 -3.73
CA TYR A 139 -18.19 -5.64 -3.60
C TYR A 139 -18.72 -6.24 -2.28
N LYS A 140 -19.36 -5.42 -1.43
CA LYS A 140 -19.92 -5.80 -0.12
C LYS A 140 -18.88 -6.43 0.81
N GLY A 141 -17.65 -5.92 0.77
CA GLY A 141 -16.53 -6.34 1.63
C GLY A 141 -16.18 -5.33 2.71
N GLN A 142 -15.23 -5.70 3.57
CA GLN A 142 -14.67 -4.83 4.60
C GLN A 142 -13.62 -3.90 3.99
N ALA A 143 -13.72 -2.60 4.28
CA ALA A 143 -12.86 -1.57 3.69
C ALA A 143 -11.37 -1.81 4.00
N GLU A 144 -11.08 -2.23 5.24
CA GLU A 144 -9.73 -2.49 5.73
C GLU A 144 -9.05 -3.64 4.98
N MET A 145 -9.81 -4.70 4.71
CA MET A 145 -9.34 -5.86 3.94
C MET A 145 -8.98 -5.46 2.52
N PHE A 146 -9.84 -4.68 1.86
CA PHE A 146 -9.60 -4.22 0.49
C PHE A 146 -8.42 -3.25 0.44
N PHE A 147 -8.30 -2.36 1.41
CA PHE A 147 -7.15 -1.47 1.55
C PHE A 147 -5.84 -2.28 1.61
N ALA A 148 -5.79 -3.29 2.48
CA ALA A 148 -4.63 -4.17 2.62
C ALA A 148 -4.32 -4.93 1.33
N THR A 149 -5.34 -5.46 0.64
CA THR A 149 -5.19 -6.11 -0.66
C THR A 149 -4.57 -5.17 -1.71
N GLY A 150 -5.05 -3.92 -1.80
CA GLY A 150 -4.47 -2.94 -2.71
C GLY A 150 -3.03 -2.59 -2.36
N LEU A 151 -2.72 -2.39 -1.08
CA LEU A 151 -1.39 -2.02 -0.61
C LEU A 151 -0.35 -3.13 -0.84
N PHE A 152 -0.69 -4.38 -0.52
CA PHE A 152 0.24 -5.50 -0.67
C PHE A 152 0.40 -5.98 -2.10
N SER A 153 -0.46 -5.52 -3.02
CA SER A 153 -0.30 -5.80 -4.45
C SER A 153 1.00 -5.25 -5.06
N THR A 154 1.71 -4.36 -4.35
CA THR A 154 3.00 -3.77 -4.77
C THR A 154 4.18 -4.27 -3.94
N LEU A 155 3.96 -5.20 -3.00
CA LEU A 155 4.98 -5.61 -2.04
C LEU A 155 6.18 -6.28 -2.71
N ASP A 156 5.94 -7.00 -3.79
CA ASP A 156 6.97 -7.60 -4.64
C ASP A 156 7.95 -6.57 -5.18
N ALA A 157 7.44 -5.50 -5.79
CA ALA A 157 8.23 -4.39 -6.33
C ALA A 157 8.97 -3.63 -5.23
N LEU A 158 8.35 -3.46 -4.07
CA LEU A 158 8.97 -2.83 -2.90
C LEU A 158 10.10 -3.69 -2.30
N MET A 159 9.98 -5.02 -2.38
CA MET A 159 10.89 -5.97 -1.75
C MET A 159 11.93 -6.59 -2.68
N ASP A 160 11.82 -6.36 -4.00
CA ASP A 160 12.63 -7.04 -5.00
C ASP A 160 12.54 -8.56 -4.91
N ARG A 161 11.32 -9.07 -4.68
CA ARG A 161 11.05 -10.51 -4.50
C ARG A 161 9.69 -10.87 -5.10
N PRO A 162 9.49 -12.09 -5.60
CA PRO A 162 8.18 -12.56 -6.04
C PRO A 162 7.13 -12.45 -4.93
N LEU A 163 5.91 -12.02 -5.30
CA LEU A 163 4.82 -11.80 -4.34
C LEU A 163 4.47 -13.10 -3.60
N GLU A 164 4.51 -14.23 -4.31
CA GLU A 164 4.24 -15.59 -3.80
C GLU A 164 5.14 -15.89 -2.60
N ASN A 165 6.44 -15.67 -2.74
CA ASN A 165 7.45 -15.92 -1.71
C ASN A 165 7.25 -15.04 -0.46
N LEU A 166 6.68 -13.85 -0.64
CA LEU A 166 6.40 -12.92 0.46
C LEU A 166 5.11 -13.35 1.18
N VAL A 167 4.03 -13.58 0.43
CA VAL A 167 2.72 -13.96 0.95
C VAL A 167 2.73 -15.29 1.69
N GLU A 168 3.56 -16.26 1.27
CA GLU A 168 3.72 -17.52 2.00
C GLU A 168 4.29 -17.34 3.41
N LYS A 169 5.30 -16.46 3.55
CA LYS A 169 6.02 -16.23 4.80
C LYS A 169 5.28 -15.29 5.75
N LEU A 170 4.36 -14.49 5.21
CA LEU A 170 3.54 -13.59 6.00
C LEU A 170 2.35 -14.35 6.61
N PRO A 171 2.02 -14.09 7.88
CA PRO A 171 0.84 -14.66 8.52
C PRO A 171 -0.40 -13.87 8.10
N LEU A 172 -0.73 -13.85 6.81
CA LEU A 172 -1.93 -13.22 6.28
C LEU A 172 -3.13 -14.17 6.37
N SER A 173 -4.33 -13.62 6.47
CA SER A 173 -5.56 -14.40 6.39
C SER A 173 -5.62 -15.15 5.04
N PRO A 174 -6.23 -16.36 4.99
CA PRO A 174 -6.37 -17.12 3.74
C PRO A 174 -7.06 -16.30 2.64
N GLU A 175 -8.07 -15.52 3.01
CA GLU A 175 -8.78 -14.63 2.10
C GLU A 175 -7.84 -13.59 1.45
N LEU A 176 -6.88 -13.05 2.21
CA LEU A 176 -5.96 -12.03 1.71
C LEU A 176 -4.90 -12.66 0.80
N LYS A 177 -4.44 -13.86 1.13
CA LYS A 177 -3.52 -14.62 0.26
C LYS A 177 -4.18 -14.92 -1.08
N GLU A 178 -5.41 -15.42 -1.05
CA GLU A 178 -6.20 -15.72 -2.24
C GLU A 178 -6.45 -14.47 -3.11
N ALA A 179 -6.85 -13.35 -2.48
CA ALA A 179 -7.04 -12.08 -3.17
C ALA A 179 -5.75 -11.54 -3.82
N LEU A 180 -4.59 -11.74 -3.19
CA LEU A 180 -3.30 -11.27 -3.71
C LEU A 180 -2.73 -12.16 -4.81
N LEU A 181 -2.76 -13.47 -4.64
CA LEU A 181 -2.12 -14.42 -5.56
C LEU A 181 -3.03 -14.78 -6.73
N ASN A 182 -4.29 -15.10 -6.45
CA ASN A 182 -5.23 -15.64 -7.43
C ASN A 182 -6.26 -14.61 -7.91
N LYS A 183 -6.25 -13.40 -7.34
CA LYS A 183 -7.25 -12.34 -7.60
C LYS A 183 -8.69 -12.83 -7.38
N SER A 184 -8.86 -13.77 -6.46
CA SER A 184 -10.14 -14.42 -6.15
C SER A 184 -10.84 -13.75 -4.97
N GLY A 185 -12.16 -13.97 -4.87
CA GLY A 185 -12.98 -13.37 -3.84
C GLY A 185 -13.25 -11.87 -4.06
N ALA A 186 -14.01 -11.27 -3.16
CA ALA A 186 -14.48 -9.89 -3.31
C ALA A 186 -13.32 -8.89 -3.38
N ALA A 187 -12.32 -9.03 -2.50
CA ALA A 187 -11.15 -8.15 -2.49
C ALA A 187 -10.22 -8.40 -3.69
N GLY A 188 -10.08 -9.64 -4.14
CA GLY A 188 -9.27 -10.00 -5.31
C GLY A 188 -9.86 -9.46 -6.61
N HIS A 189 -11.19 -9.56 -6.80
CA HIS A 189 -11.86 -8.98 -7.96
C HIS A 189 -11.75 -7.45 -7.98
N ALA A 190 -11.89 -6.79 -6.82
CA ALA A 190 -11.65 -5.35 -6.76
C ALA A 190 -10.22 -4.99 -7.12
N LEU A 191 -9.22 -5.74 -6.64
CA LEU A 191 -7.83 -5.53 -7.04
C LEU A 191 -7.64 -5.76 -8.55
N GLN A 192 -8.30 -6.75 -9.14
CA GLN A 192 -8.24 -6.99 -10.58
C GLN A 192 -8.78 -5.78 -11.37
N ASP A 193 -9.90 -5.19 -10.94
CA ASP A 193 -10.45 -3.98 -11.55
C ASP A 193 -9.50 -2.78 -11.44
N VAL A 194 -8.86 -2.59 -10.28
CA VAL A 194 -7.84 -1.56 -10.11
C VAL A 194 -6.69 -1.75 -11.11
N LEU A 195 -6.18 -2.98 -11.24
CA LEU A 195 -5.08 -3.30 -12.16
C LEU A 195 -5.48 -3.14 -13.64
N ASN A 196 -6.71 -3.51 -14.00
CA ASN A 196 -7.25 -3.34 -15.34
C ASN A 196 -7.40 -1.85 -15.69
N TYR A 197 -7.88 -1.04 -14.74
CA TYR A 197 -8.05 0.40 -14.92
C TYR A 197 -6.69 1.10 -15.12
N GLU A 198 -5.70 0.78 -14.28
CA GLU A 198 -4.32 1.31 -14.43
C GLU A 198 -3.67 0.92 -15.77
N LYS A 199 -4.01 -0.25 -16.30
CA LYS A 199 -3.53 -0.75 -17.60
C LYS A 199 -4.26 -0.12 -18.80
N GLY A 200 -5.40 0.53 -18.57
CA GLY A 200 -6.30 0.94 -19.65
C GLY A 200 -6.92 -0.24 -20.41
N ASP A 201 -7.12 -1.39 -19.74
CA ASP A 201 -7.78 -2.55 -20.32
C ASP A 201 -9.30 -2.36 -20.32
N TRP A 202 -9.79 -1.52 -21.24
CA TRP A 202 -11.20 -1.13 -21.29
C TRP A 202 -12.15 -2.31 -21.53
N VAL A 203 -11.69 -3.36 -22.22
CA VAL A 203 -12.49 -4.57 -22.44
C VAL A 203 -12.74 -5.29 -21.11
N ALA A 204 -11.72 -5.41 -20.26
CA ALA A 204 -11.89 -5.99 -18.94
C ALA A 204 -12.70 -5.08 -18.00
N ILE A 205 -12.58 -3.76 -18.14
CA ILE A 205 -13.40 -2.79 -17.40
C ILE A 205 -14.88 -2.89 -17.78
N ASP A 206 -15.21 -3.03 -19.05
CA ASP A 206 -16.59 -3.20 -19.51
C ASP A 206 -17.23 -4.50 -18.99
N ALA A 207 -16.40 -5.50 -18.68
CA ALA A 207 -16.83 -6.77 -18.08
C ALA A 207 -16.94 -6.72 -16.54
N SER A 208 -16.53 -5.63 -15.90
CA SER A 208 -16.61 -5.47 -14.45
C SER A 208 -18.07 -5.39 -13.98
N PRO A 209 -18.41 -5.92 -12.79
CA PRO A 209 -19.69 -5.64 -12.14
C PRO A 209 -19.83 -4.16 -11.72
N ILE A 210 -18.76 -3.38 -11.76
CA ILE A 210 -18.72 -1.97 -11.37
C ILE A 210 -18.75 -1.09 -12.62
N PRO A 211 -19.68 -0.12 -12.71
CA PRO A 211 -19.71 0.79 -13.86
C PRO A 211 -18.40 1.57 -14.04
N ALA A 212 -17.97 1.77 -15.29
CA ALA A 212 -16.72 2.43 -15.63
C ALA A 212 -16.62 3.86 -15.05
N GLU A 213 -17.75 4.57 -14.93
CA GLU A 213 -17.81 5.91 -14.32
C GLU A 213 -17.49 5.87 -12.82
N VAL A 214 -17.91 4.80 -12.14
CA VAL A 214 -17.60 4.58 -10.72
C VAL A 214 -16.11 4.30 -10.56
N LEU A 215 -15.56 3.39 -11.37
CA LEU A 215 -14.12 3.08 -11.35
C LEU A 215 -13.28 4.32 -11.61
N SER A 216 -13.68 5.13 -12.60
CA SER A 216 -12.99 6.38 -12.93
C SER A 216 -13.02 7.40 -11.78
N ARG A 217 -14.18 7.62 -11.16
CA ARG A 217 -14.28 8.52 -10.01
C ARG A 217 -13.45 8.03 -8.83
N VAL A 218 -13.56 6.74 -8.50
CA VAL A 218 -12.84 6.15 -7.37
C VAL A 218 -11.32 6.19 -7.59
N TYR A 219 -10.86 5.99 -8.82
CA TYR A 219 -9.45 6.13 -9.17
C TYR A 219 -8.94 7.57 -9.00
N LEU A 220 -9.70 8.57 -9.47
CA LEU A 220 -9.33 9.98 -9.31
C LEU A 220 -9.27 10.39 -7.83
N ASP A 221 -10.25 9.98 -7.03
CA ASP A 221 -10.26 10.21 -5.59
C ASP A 221 -9.04 9.55 -4.92
N ALA A 222 -8.68 8.34 -5.34
CA ALA A 222 -7.53 7.60 -4.81
C ALA A 222 -6.19 8.23 -5.18
N ILE A 223 -6.02 8.74 -6.40
CA ILE A 223 -4.81 9.47 -6.82
C ILE A 223 -4.67 10.75 -6.01
N HIS A 224 -5.74 11.54 -5.89
CA HIS A 224 -5.71 12.81 -5.16
C HIS A 224 -5.27 12.57 -3.72
N TRP A 225 -5.95 11.63 -3.05
CA TRP A 225 -5.63 11.23 -1.69
C TRP A 225 -4.18 10.75 -1.54
N ALA A 226 -3.68 9.91 -2.44
CA ALA A 226 -2.31 9.39 -2.39
C ALA A 226 -1.26 10.49 -2.56
N LYS A 227 -1.53 11.48 -3.43
CA LYS A 227 -0.62 12.63 -3.66
C LYS A 227 -0.58 13.58 -2.47
N GLU A 228 -1.74 13.94 -1.91
CA GLU A 228 -1.82 14.77 -0.71
C GLU A 228 -1.06 14.12 0.44
N LEU A 229 -1.31 12.82 0.65
CA LEU A 229 -0.63 12.06 1.70
C LEU A 229 0.89 11.99 1.48
N ASN A 230 1.35 11.72 0.26
CA ASN A 230 2.78 11.65 -0.04
C ASN A 230 3.49 12.99 0.26
N THR A 231 2.82 14.12 0.00
CA THR A 231 3.36 15.45 0.30
C THR A 231 3.64 15.61 1.80
N GLN A 232 2.69 15.21 2.65
CA GLN A 232 2.87 15.25 4.12
C GLN A 232 3.93 14.24 4.62
N LEU A 233 4.17 13.15 3.88
CA LEU A 233 5.22 12.18 4.19
C LEU A 233 6.61 12.60 3.68
N GLN A 234 6.73 13.68 2.90
CA GLN A 234 8.02 14.23 2.46
C GLN A 234 8.42 15.52 3.17
N ASP A 235 7.46 16.35 3.58
CA ASP A 235 7.67 17.54 4.42
C ASP A 235 7.82 17.18 5.91
#